data_AF-A0A5E4KF11-F1
#
_entry.id   AF-A0A5E4KF11-F1
#
_cell.length_a   1.000
_cell.length_b   1.000
_cell.length_c   1.000
_cell.angle_alpha   90.00
_cell.angle_beta   90.00
_cell.angle_gamma   90.00
#
_symmetry.space_group_name_H-M   'P 1'
#
loop_
_entity.id
_entity.type
_entity.pdbx_description
1 polymer ?
#
loop_
_entity_poly.entity_id
_entity_poly.type
_entity_poly.pdbx_seq_one_letter_code
_entity_poly.pdbx_strand_id
1 'polypeptide(L)'
;MLEIYLFLESIARDYKEVVLETKIIKLPSGEPAKLRIELIDGSFADIWISNSGKYSFHWDRLEIDGTVYRFDNAPHKAWARISTFPHHFHNKTEKAVIESDMPSKPEMQMKRFMDFIRKNIVQKLL
;
A
#
# COMPACT_ATOMS: atom_id res chain seq x y z
N MET A 1 16.57 5.37 -3.95
CA MET A 1 15.48 4.98 -3.03
C MET A 1 14.77 6.15 -2.38
N LEU A 2 15.45 7.21 -1.93
CA LEU A 2 14.73 8.37 -1.36
C LEU A 2 13.82 9.07 -2.39
N GLU A 3 14.31 9.26 -3.61
CA GLU A 3 13.57 9.92 -4.70
C GLU A 3 12.24 9.22 -5.01
N ILE A 4 12.23 7.87 -5.07
CA ILE A 4 10.98 7.15 -5.33
C ILE A 4 9.97 7.39 -4.20
N TYR A 5 10.41 7.38 -2.94
CA TYR A 5 9.49 7.65 -1.82
C TYR A 5 8.98 9.09 -1.81
N LEU A 6 9.81 10.07 -2.13
CA LEU A 6 9.38 11.47 -2.26
C LEU A 6 8.34 11.64 -3.39
N PHE A 7 8.53 10.94 -4.51
CA PHE A 7 7.60 10.95 -5.62
C PHE A 7 6.26 10.26 -5.27
N LEU A 8 6.30 9.11 -4.59
CA LEU A 8 5.07 8.45 -4.14
C LEU A 8 4.36 9.25 -3.04
N GLU A 9 5.12 9.93 -2.18
CA GLU A 9 4.58 10.86 -1.19
C GLU A 9 3.86 12.03 -1.86
N SER A 10 4.42 12.62 -2.93
CA SER A 10 3.74 13.73 -3.62
C SER A 10 2.41 13.28 -4.21
N ILE A 11 2.33 12.07 -4.77
CA ILE A 11 1.07 11.48 -5.23
C ILE A 11 0.10 11.27 -4.06
N ALA A 12 0.56 10.74 -2.92
CA ALA A 12 -0.28 10.53 -1.74
C ALA A 12 -0.93 11.85 -1.28
N ARG A 13 -0.15 12.93 -1.23
CA ARG A 13 -0.58 14.26 -0.76
C ARG A 13 -1.65 14.92 -1.64
N ASP A 14 -1.86 14.42 -2.87
CA ASP A 14 -2.97 14.87 -3.71
C ASP A 14 -4.34 14.34 -3.21
N TYR A 15 -4.36 13.27 -2.40
CA TYR A 15 -5.57 12.66 -1.81
C TYR A 15 -5.90 13.29 -0.44
N LYS A 16 -6.03 14.61 -0.40
CA LYS A 16 -6.22 15.42 0.83
C LYS A 16 -7.47 15.06 1.62
N GLU A 17 -8.46 14.47 0.97
CA GLU A 17 -9.71 14.02 1.57
C GLU A 17 -9.54 12.78 2.46
N VAL A 18 -8.43 12.05 2.35
CA VAL A 18 -8.18 10.84 3.15
C VAL A 18 -6.81 10.78 3.80
N VAL A 19 -5.84 11.57 3.34
CA VAL A 19 -4.49 11.63 3.91
C VAL A 19 -4.43 12.69 5.00
N LEU A 20 -4.03 12.27 6.21
CA LEU A 20 -3.77 13.15 7.34
C LEU A 20 -2.31 13.61 7.37
N GLU A 21 -1.38 12.67 7.29
CA GLU A 21 0.07 12.94 7.32
C GLU A 21 0.84 11.88 6.51
N THR A 22 2.03 12.23 6.05
CA THR A 22 2.97 11.30 5.43
C THR A 22 4.35 11.39 6.08
N LYS A 23 5.03 10.24 6.20
CA LYS A 23 6.37 10.15 6.78
C LYS A 23 7.22 9.12 6.04
N ILE A 24 8.40 9.53 5.59
CA ILE A 24 9.43 8.60 5.13
C ILE A 24 10.17 8.06 6.36
N ILE A 25 9.92 6.80 6.69
CA ILE A 25 10.59 6.11 7.79
C ILE A 25 11.95 5.65 7.29
N LYS A 26 13.00 5.93 8.07
CA LYS A 26 14.40 5.59 7.77
C LYS A 26 14.90 4.50 8.72
N LEU A 27 15.84 3.69 8.24
CA LEU A 27 16.63 2.77 9.05
C LEU A 27 17.57 3.56 9.99
N PRO A 28 18.14 2.93 11.05
CA PRO A 28 19.15 3.57 11.89
C PRO A 28 20.37 4.11 11.12
N SER A 29 20.71 3.46 10.00
CA SER A 29 21.77 3.87 9.07
C SER A 29 21.39 5.08 8.18
N GLY A 30 20.14 5.52 8.21
CA GLY A 30 19.65 6.72 7.52
C GLY A 30 19.00 6.47 6.15
N GLU A 31 19.13 5.27 5.59
CA GLU A 31 18.45 4.92 4.34
C GLU A 31 16.93 4.87 4.54
N PRO A 32 16.14 5.31 3.54
CA PRO A 32 14.69 5.21 3.62
C PRO A 32 14.25 3.74 3.57
N ALA A 33 13.48 3.35 4.58
CA ALA A 33 12.92 2.01 4.71
C ALA A 33 11.57 1.91 4.00
N LYS A 34 10.64 2.84 4.29
CA LYS A 34 9.26 2.84 3.76
C LYS A 34 8.64 4.23 3.82
N LEU A 35 7.58 4.45 3.04
CA LEU A 35 6.67 5.58 3.20
C LEU A 35 5.49 5.13 4.06
N ARG A 36 5.20 5.87 5.13
CA ARG A 36 3.98 5.75 5.92
C ARG A 36 3.02 6.88 5.59
N ILE A 37 1.75 6.57 5.51
CA ILE A 37 0.63 7.49 5.30
C ILE A 37 -0.35 7.27 6.45
N GLU A 38 -0.52 8.27 7.30
CA GLU A 38 -1.57 8.29 8.31
C GLU A 38 -2.87 8.76 7.65
N LEU A 39 -3.97 8.06 7.89
CA LEU A 39 -5.26 8.31 7.23
C LEU A 39 -6.27 8.92 8.21
N ILE A 40 -7.24 9.66 7.68
CA ILE A 40 -8.21 10.41 8.49
C ILE A 40 -9.11 9.54 9.39
N ASP A 41 -9.25 8.25 9.08
CA ASP A 41 -10.06 7.30 9.87
C ASP A 41 -9.25 6.62 10.99
N GLY A 42 -8.01 7.08 11.23
CA GLY A 42 -7.10 6.55 12.24
C GLY A 42 -6.32 5.29 11.81
N SER A 43 -6.58 4.76 10.61
CA SER A 43 -5.77 3.70 10.01
C SER A 43 -4.48 4.25 9.38
N PHE A 44 -3.57 3.37 8.99
CA PHE A 44 -2.35 3.79 8.29
C PHE A 44 -2.02 2.86 7.11
N ALA A 45 -1.31 3.42 6.13
CA ALA A 45 -0.74 2.66 5.04
C ALA A 45 0.80 2.74 5.03
N ASP A 46 1.44 1.61 4.79
CA ASP A 46 2.88 1.49 4.58
C ASP A 46 3.18 1.04 3.15
N ILE A 47 4.08 1.76 2.50
CA ILE A 47 4.57 1.46 1.15
C ILE A 47 6.05 1.12 1.25
N TRP A 48 6.40 -0.09 0.85
CA TRP A 48 7.77 -0.55 0.72
C TRP A 48 8.06 -0.96 -0.72
N ILE A 49 9.22 -0.57 -1.23
CA ILE A 49 9.70 -0.91 -2.57
C ILE A 49 11.16 -1.34 -2.49
N SER A 50 11.56 -2.32 -3.30
CA SER A 50 12.95 -2.71 -3.50
C SER A 50 13.52 -2.26 -4.85
N ASN A 51 14.84 -2.19 -4.95
CA ASN A 51 15.53 -1.99 -6.25
C ASN A 51 15.27 -3.12 -7.26
N SER A 52 14.84 -4.30 -6.80
CA SER A 52 14.53 -5.45 -7.66
C SER A 52 13.08 -5.47 -8.16
N GLY A 53 12.30 -4.41 -7.88
CA GLY A 53 10.90 -4.30 -8.28
C GLY A 53 9.94 -5.07 -7.38
N LYS A 54 10.40 -5.54 -6.21
CA LYS A 54 9.48 -6.05 -5.18
C LYS A 54 8.78 -4.89 -4.49
N TYR A 55 7.53 -5.10 -4.11
CA TYR A 55 6.74 -4.07 -3.44
C TYR A 55 5.78 -4.68 -2.41
N SER A 56 5.38 -3.84 -1.46
CA SER A 56 4.29 -4.09 -0.54
C SER A 56 3.56 -2.76 -0.30
N PHE A 57 2.31 -2.67 -0.75
CA PHE A 57 1.40 -1.58 -0.45
C PHE A 57 0.39 -2.11 0.56
N HIS A 58 0.65 -1.84 1.83
CA HIS A 58 -0.07 -2.40 2.96
C HIS A 58 -0.93 -1.34 3.62
N TRP A 59 -2.24 -1.57 3.70
CA TRP A 59 -3.17 -0.77 4.46
C TRP A 59 -3.63 -1.56 5.68
N ASP A 60 -3.24 -1.09 6.86
CA ASP A 60 -3.54 -1.69 8.14
C ASP A 60 -4.72 -0.96 8.79
N ARG A 61 -5.81 -1.69 8.99
CA ARG A 61 -7.01 -1.21 9.69
C ARG A 61 -7.35 -2.11 10.88
N LEU A 62 -6.37 -2.81 11.46
CA LEU A 62 -6.62 -3.77 12.53
C LEU A 62 -7.34 -3.12 13.72
N GLU A 63 -6.86 -1.94 14.14
CA GLU A 63 -7.46 -1.17 15.24
C GLU A 63 -8.79 -0.48 14.88
N ILE A 64 -9.13 -0.40 13.58
CA ILE A 64 -10.37 0.24 13.13
C ILE A 64 -11.49 -0.77 12.98
N ASP A 65 -11.26 -1.85 12.24
CA ASP A 65 -12.27 -2.87 11.95
C ASP A 65 -11.70 -4.29 11.78
N GLY A 66 -10.45 -4.52 12.22
CA GLY A 66 -9.80 -5.83 12.13
C GLY A 66 -9.39 -6.22 10.71
N THR A 67 -9.50 -5.32 9.73
CA THR A 67 -9.16 -5.64 8.33
C THR A 67 -7.75 -5.21 7.94
N VAL A 68 -7.17 -5.95 7.00
CA VAL A 68 -5.89 -5.65 6.35
C VAL A 68 -6.06 -5.79 4.85
N TYR A 69 -5.48 -4.86 4.10
CA TYR A 69 -5.41 -4.95 2.65
C TYR A 69 -3.96 -4.81 2.21
N ARG A 70 -3.48 -5.72 1.37
CA ARG A 70 -2.08 -5.65 0.90
C ARG A 70 -1.94 -6.08 -0.54
N PHE A 71 -1.44 -5.19 -1.38
CA PHE A 71 -0.93 -5.56 -2.69
C PHE A 71 0.55 -5.88 -2.57
N ASP A 72 0.94 -7.08 -2.96
CA ASP A 72 2.28 -7.64 -2.75
C ASP A 72 2.70 -8.43 -3.99
N ASN A 73 4.00 -8.58 -4.19
CA ASN A 73 4.57 -9.41 -5.24
C ASN A 73 5.71 -10.32 -4.76
N ALA A 74 5.83 -10.53 -3.45
CA ALA A 74 6.69 -11.57 -2.91
C ALA A 74 6.24 -12.95 -3.45
N PRO A 75 7.15 -13.79 -3.98
CA PRO A 75 6.81 -15.05 -4.65
C PRO A 75 6.50 -16.16 -3.62
N HIS A 76 5.49 -15.95 -2.79
CA HIS A 76 5.03 -16.91 -1.81
C HIS A 76 4.46 -18.15 -2.50
N LYS A 77 5.10 -19.31 -2.33
CA LYS A 77 4.68 -20.59 -2.98
C LYS A 77 3.22 -20.96 -2.70
N ALA A 78 2.68 -20.56 -1.55
CA ALA A 78 1.28 -20.76 -1.18
C ALA A 78 0.30 -20.15 -2.21
N TRP A 79 0.73 -19.07 -2.90
CA TRP A 79 -0.10 -18.31 -3.83
C TRP A 79 0.25 -18.59 -5.30
N ALA A 80 1.08 -19.59 -5.59
CA ALA A 80 1.55 -19.88 -6.95
C ALA A 80 0.43 -20.26 -7.96
N ARG A 81 -0.81 -20.48 -7.48
CA ARG A 81 -1.96 -20.84 -8.31
C ARG A 81 -2.79 -19.65 -8.79
N ILE A 82 -2.57 -18.45 -8.25
CA ILE A 82 -3.28 -17.27 -8.74
C ILE A 82 -2.75 -16.89 -10.13
N SER A 83 -3.62 -16.39 -11.00
CA SER A 83 -3.24 -16.07 -12.38
C SER A 83 -2.24 -14.92 -12.49
N THR A 84 -2.19 -14.03 -11.49
CA THR A 84 -1.32 -12.86 -11.46
C THR A 84 0.02 -13.10 -10.76
N PHE A 85 0.34 -14.34 -10.38
CA PHE A 85 1.56 -14.66 -9.64
C PHE A 85 2.82 -14.08 -10.31
N PRO A 86 3.73 -13.40 -9.58
CA PRO A 86 3.80 -13.33 -8.12
C PRO A 86 2.94 -12.24 -7.48
N HIS A 87 2.27 -11.41 -8.28
CA HIS A 87 1.42 -10.33 -7.80
C HIS A 87 0.14 -10.89 -7.19
N HIS A 88 -0.17 -10.47 -5.98
CA HIS A 88 -1.33 -10.92 -5.23
C HIS A 88 -1.91 -9.80 -4.37
N PHE A 89 -3.19 -9.93 -4.04
CA PHE A 89 -3.89 -9.01 -3.16
C PHE A 89 -4.47 -9.75 -1.96
N HIS A 90 -4.03 -9.36 -0.76
CA HIS A 90 -4.66 -9.74 0.50
C HIS A 90 -5.88 -8.85 0.72
N ASN A 91 -7.07 -9.45 0.79
CA ASN A 91 -8.34 -8.75 0.87
C ASN A 91 -9.00 -8.98 2.23
N LYS A 92 -9.03 -7.95 3.07
CA LYS A 92 -9.52 -7.96 4.47
C LYS A 92 -8.69 -8.76 5.46
N THR A 93 -8.02 -9.83 5.04
CA THR A 93 -7.17 -10.64 5.93
C THR A 93 -5.91 -11.10 5.21
N GLU A 94 -4.88 -11.43 5.99
CA GLU A 94 -3.62 -12.01 5.50
C GLU A 94 -3.80 -13.31 4.69
N LYS A 95 -4.87 -14.08 4.93
CA LYS A 95 -5.09 -15.38 4.28
C LYS A 95 -6.04 -15.31 3.08
N ALA A 96 -6.82 -14.24 2.96
CA ALA A 96 -7.77 -14.05 1.87
C ALA A 96 -7.06 -13.44 0.65
N VAL A 97 -6.35 -14.29 -0.10
CA VAL A 97 -5.54 -13.89 -1.25
C VAL A 97 -6.31 -14.09 -2.55
N ILE A 98 -6.36 -13.04 -3.38
CA ILE A 98 -6.99 -13.04 -4.71
C ILE A 98 -6.04 -12.46 -5.77
N GLU A 99 -6.44 -12.49 -7.05
CA GLU A 99 -5.72 -11.81 -8.12
C GLU A 99 -5.46 -10.33 -7.80
N SER A 100 -4.29 -9.86 -8.20
CA SER A 100 -3.92 -8.45 -8.10
C SER A 100 -4.13 -7.76 -9.44
N ASP A 101 -4.83 -6.63 -9.43
CA ASP A 101 -4.95 -5.72 -10.57
C ASP A 101 -3.92 -4.57 -10.52
N MET A 102 -2.88 -4.72 -9.68
CA MET A 102 -1.87 -3.70 -9.47
C MET A 102 -1.06 -3.47 -10.77
N PRO A 103 -0.98 -2.22 -11.29
CA PRO A 103 -0.26 -1.92 -12.52
C PRO A 103 1.27 -2.03 -12.35
N SER A 104 2.01 -1.89 -13.44
CA SER A 104 3.46 -2.12 -13.46
C SER A 104 4.33 -0.91 -13.08
N LYS A 105 3.83 0.33 -13.25
CA LYS A 105 4.60 1.55 -12.94
C LYS A 105 4.31 2.05 -11.52
N PRO A 106 5.33 2.45 -10.73
CA PRO A 106 5.13 2.90 -9.34
C PRO A 106 4.10 4.03 -9.17
N GLU A 107 4.07 4.99 -10.09
CA GLU A 107 3.09 6.09 -10.08
C GLU A 107 1.65 5.58 -10.19
N MET A 108 1.42 4.59 -11.07
CA MET A 108 0.11 4.00 -11.29
C MET A 108 -0.26 3.07 -10.14
N GLN A 109 0.73 2.38 -9.56
CA GLN A 109 0.53 1.54 -8.37
C GLN A 109 0.05 2.38 -7.19
N MET A 110 0.72 3.50 -6.97
CA MET A 110 0.38 4.43 -5.89
C MET A 110 -1.01 5.03 -6.09
N LYS A 111 -1.34 5.50 -7.30
CA LYS A 111 -2.69 5.99 -7.62
C LYS A 111 -3.76 4.91 -7.40
N ARG A 112 -3.54 3.69 -7.92
CA ARG A 112 -4.46 2.56 -7.76
C ARG A 112 -4.70 2.22 -6.28
N PHE A 113 -3.66 2.29 -5.46
CA PHE A 113 -3.73 2.04 -4.03
C PHE A 113 -4.46 3.16 -3.28
N MET A 114 -4.15 4.42 -3.56
CA MET A 114 -4.81 5.56 -2.93
C MET A 114 -6.29 5.69 -3.35
N ASP A 115 -6.62 5.40 -4.61
CA ASP A 115 -8.00 5.32 -5.08
C ASP A 115 -8.79 4.22 -4.34
N PHE A 116 -8.16 3.09 -4.07
CA PHE A 116 -8.76 2.03 -3.27
C PHE A 116 -9.04 2.48 -1.84
N ILE A 117 -8.06 3.08 -1.17
CA ILE A 117 -8.23 3.63 0.19
C ILE A 117 -9.36 4.66 0.19
N ARG A 118 -9.27 5.66 -0.69
CA ARG A 118 -10.28 6.72 -0.82
C ARG A 118 -11.68 6.16 -0.98
N LYS A 119 -11.87 5.24 -1.94
CA LYS A 119 -13.19 4.64 -2.19
C LYS A 119 -13.75 3.97 -0.94
N ASN A 120 -12.91 3.25 -0.19
CA ASN A 120 -13.35 2.49 0.99
C ASN A 120 -13.57 3.36 2.24
N ILE A 121 -12.85 4.48 2.39
CA ILE A 121 -13.10 5.44 3.48
C ILE A 121 -14.32 6.30 3.16
N VAL A 122 -14.39 6.90 1.97
CA VAL A 122 -15.46 7.85 1.60
C VAL A 122 -16.82 7.15 1.50
N GLN A 123 -16.89 5.91 0.98
CA GLN A 123 -18.15 5.15 0.95
C GLN A 123 -18.70 4.81 2.34
N LYS A 124 -17.89 4.88 3.40
CA LYS A 124 -18.35 4.69 4.79
C LYS A 124 -18.81 6.00 5.46
N LEU A 125 -18.60 7.15 4.83
CA LEU A 125 -19.00 8.47 5.34
C LEU A 125 -20.37 8.94 4.79
N LEU A 126 -20.94 8.20 3.84
CA LEU A 126 -22.26 8.39 3.24
C LEU A 126 -23.22 7.31 3.73
#